data_AF-A0A1R4G468-F1
#
_entry.id   AF-A0A1R4G468-F1
#
_cell.length_a   1.000
_cell.length_b   1.000
_cell.length_c   1.000
_cell.angle_alpha   90.00
_cell.angle_beta   90.00
_cell.angle_gamma   90.00
#
_symmetry.space_group_name_H-M   'P 1'
#
loop_
_entity.id
_entity.type
_entity.pdbx_description
1 polymer ?
#
loop_
_entity_poly.entity_id
_entity_poly.type
_entity_poly.pdbx_seq_one_letter_code
_entity_poly.pdbx_strand_id
1 'polypeptide(L)'
;MTRTFASLSAVALLALGACAQTPAVEPAPLVPAGQGDVVEKVVYVASEVRPCTAGVARTTCLQVRETESQPWELHYFGYEGFEHKPGVEYRLRVRGTPVANPPADASSVRWSLIEILDQKPAQR
;
A
#
# COMPACT_ATOMS: atom_id res chain seq x y z
N MET A 1 43.31 28.26 -34.93
CA MET A 1 43.06 29.05 -33.71
C MET A 1 43.27 28.13 -32.52
N THR A 2 44.39 28.35 -31.84
CA THR A 2 44.90 27.63 -30.68
C THR A 2 44.05 27.91 -29.44
N ARG A 3 43.83 26.89 -28.61
CA ARG A 3 43.90 27.00 -27.14
C ARG A 3 43.91 25.64 -26.46
N THR A 4 45.14 25.21 -26.21
CA THR A 4 45.59 24.32 -25.15
C THR A 4 44.99 24.67 -23.80
N PHE A 5 44.53 23.68 -23.05
CA PHE A 5 44.47 23.73 -21.59
C PHE A 5 44.93 22.38 -21.03
N ALA A 6 46.23 22.32 -20.73
CA ALA A 6 46.80 21.34 -19.85
C ALA A 6 46.46 21.75 -18.42
N SER A 7 45.82 20.86 -17.66
CA SER A 7 45.78 20.94 -16.20
C SER A 7 46.06 19.55 -15.64
N LEU A 8 47.35 19.30 -15.40
CA LEU A 8 47.81 18.25 -14.51
C LEU A 8 47.61 18.77 -13.08
N SER A 9 46.83 18.07 -12.28
CA SER A 9 46.92 18.18 -10.83
C SER A 9 46.86 16.80 -10.22
N ALA A 10 47.81 16.61 -9.32
CA ALA A 10 48.33 15.34 -8.88
C ALA A 10 47.37 14.60 -7.95
N VAL A 11 47.49 13.29 -8.04
CA VAL A 11 46.89 12.25 -7.21
C VAL A 11 47.43 12.32 -5.78
N ALA A 12 46.60 11.80 -4.86
CA ALA A 12 46.95 11.14 -3.60
C ALA A 12 46.65 11.92 -2.32
N LEU A 13 45.56 11.51 -1.65
CA LEU A 13 45.53 11.36 -0.20
C LEU A 13 44.65 10.15 0.13
N LEU A 14 45.32 9.08 0.52
CA LEU A 14 44.77 7.89 1.17
C LEU A 14 44.19 8.30 2.53
N ALA A 15 42.91 8.03 2.74
CA ALA A 15 42.33 7.90 4.07
C ALA A 15 41.50 6.61 4.10
N LEU A 16 42.07 5.57 4.70
CA LEU A 16 41.36 4.37 5.14
C LEU A 16 40.46 4.77 6.33
N GLY A 17 39.25 5.24 6.02
CA GLY A 17 38.17 5.37 6.99
C GLY A 17 37.16 4.26 6.76
N ALA A 18 37.27 3.15 7.50
CA ALA A 18 36.21 2.16 7.59
C ALA A 18 35.07 2.74 8.45
N CYS A 19 34.25 3.62 7.86
CA CYS A 19 32.95 3.89 8.43
C CYS A 19 32.09 2.65 8.18
N ALA A 20 31.83 1.88 9.23
CA ALA A 20 30.69 0.97 9.25
C ALA A 20 29.43 1.85 9.05
N GLN A 21 29.01 2.01 7.80
CA GLN A 21 27.77 2.66 7.45
C GLN A 21 26.68 1.69 7.91
N THR A 22 26.23 1.85 9.16
CA THR A 22 24.86 1.46 9.47
C THR A 22 24.02 2.30 8.52
N PRO A 23 23.27 1.72 7.57
CA PRO A 23 22.33 2.51 6.80
C PRO A 23 21.41 3.16 7.84
N ALA A 24 21.52 4.49 7.97
CA ALA A 24 20.52 5.26 8.66
C ALA A 24 19.22 4.88 7.95
N VAL A 25 18.32 4.23 8.67
CA VAL A 25 16.93 4.13 8.24
C VAL A 25 16.46 5.57 8.17
N GLU A 26 16.55 6.16 6.99
CA GLU A 26 16.04 7.49 6.73
C GLU A 26 14.57 7.44 7.15
N PRO A 27 14.13 8.24 8.15
CA PRO A 27 12.74 8.25 8.52
C PRO A 27 11.96 8.57 7.25
N ALA A 28 11.02 7.69 6.90
CA ALA A 28 10.20 7.86 5.70
C ALA A 28 9.73 9.31 5.64
N PRO A 29 9.87 9.99 4.49
CA PRO A 29 9.56 11.42 4.39
C PRO A 29 8.19 11.68 5.00
N LEU A 30 8.11 12.74 5.81
CA LEU A 30 6.88 13.22 6.44
C LEU A 30 5.94 13.73 5.34
N VAL A 31 5.29 12.83 4.60
CA VAL A 31 4.22 13.19 3.68
C VAL A 31 3.06 13.67 4.54
N PRO A 32 2.61 14.93 4.39
CA PRO A 32 1.43 15.43 5.08
C PRO A 32 0.26 14.47 4.87
N ALA A 33 -0.27 13.96 5.97
CA ALA A 33 -1.44 13.10 5.97
C ALA A 33 -2.62 13.79 5.26
N GLY A 34 -2.98 13.28 4.08
CA GLY A 34 -4.01 13.87 3.21
C GLY A 34 -3.53 14.28 1.81
N GLN A 35 -2.23 14.21 1.53
CA GLN A 35 -1.67 14.37 0.17
C GLN A 35 -1.57 13.02 -0.53
N GLY A 36 -2.70 12.39 -0.81
CA GLY A 36 -2.76 11.31 -1.79
C GLY A 36 -3.71 11.70 -2.91
N ASP A 37 -3.60 11.06 -4.07
CA ASP A 37 -4.64 11.19 -5.09
C ASP A 37 -5.83 10.29 -4.75
N VAL A 38 -7.02 10.68 -5.21
CA VAL A 38 -8.16 9.76 -5.22
C VAL A 38 -7.85 8.68 -6.25
N VAL A 39 -7.81 7.44 -5.80
CA VAL A 39 -7.50 6.28 -6.64
C VAL A 39 -8.72 5.39 -6.79
N GLU A 40 -8.96 4.89 -7.98
CA GLU A 40 -9.96 3.84 -8.22
C GLU A 40 -9.27 2.56 -8.68
N LYS A 41 -9.75 1.43 -8.21
CA LYS A 41 -9.24 0.12 -8.65
C LYS A 41 -10.31 -0.95 -8.62
N VAL A 42 -10.02 -2.06 -9.29
CA VAL A 42 -10.82 -3.28 -9.22
C VAL A 42 -10.16 -4.25 -8.26
N VAL A 43 -10.95 -4.87 -7.39
CA VAL A 43 -10.50 -5.89 -6.44
C VAL A 43 -11.41 -7.10 -6.50
N TYR A 44 -10.85 -8.26 -6.22
CA TYR A 44 -11.59 -9.49 -5.95
C TYR A 44 -11.73 -9.64 -4.44
N VAL A 45 -12.89 -10.08 -3.98
CA VAL A 45 -13.16 -10.42 -2.57
C VAL A 45 -13.53 -11.88 -2.48
N ALA A 46 -12.85 -12.64 -1.62
CA ALA A 46 -13.10 -14.07 -1.46
C ALA A 46 -14.46 -14.33 -0.79
N SER A 47 -14.91 -15.58 -0.88
CA SER A 47 -16.18 -16.03 -0.31
C SER A 47 -16.21 -16.17 1.22
N GLU A 48 -15.03 -16.14 1.86
CA GLU A 48 -14.87 -16.26 3.29
C GLU A 48 -14.10 -15.07 3.86
N VAL A 49 -14.33 -14.81 5.15
CA VAL A 49 -13.53 -13.87 5.95
C VAL A 49 -12.52 -14.64 6.80
N ARG A 50 -11.44 -13.99 7.24
CA ARG A 50 -10.42 -14.61 8.10
C ARG A 50 -10.23 -13.84 9.40
N PRO A 51 -9.98 -14.51 10.53
CA PRO A 51 -9.58 -13.84 11.76
C PRO A 51 -8.32 -12.99 11.54
N CYS A 52 -8.32 -11.78 12.09
CA CYS A 52 -7.22 -10.82 11.96
C CYS A 52 -7.23 -9.81 13.13
N THR A 53 -6.31 -8.85 13.09
CA THR A 53 -6.24 -7.74 14.06
C THR A 53 -6.36 -6.39 13.34
N ALA A 54 -7.14 -5.48 13.91
CA ALA A 54 -7.24 -4.08 13.51
C ALA A 54 -6.76 -3.23 14.69
N GLY A 55 -5.50 -2.81 14.64
CA GLY A 55 -4.81 -2.27 15.82
C GLY A 55 -4.75 -3.32 16.94
N VAL A 56 -5.29 -3.01 18.11
CA VAL A 56 -5.32 -3.90 19.28
C VAL A 56 -6.54 -4.83 19.33
N ALA A 57 -7.53 -4.64 18.44
CA ALA A 57 -8.76 -5.41 18.45
C ALA A 57 -8.66 -6.67 17.57
N ARG A 58 -9.15 -7.81 18.07
CA ARG A 58 -9.37 -9.02 17.27
C ARG A 58 -10.69 -8.91 16.51
N THR A 59 -10.68 -9.24 15.23
CA THR A 59 -11.85 -9.15 14.35
C THR A 59 -11.74 -10.15 13.18
N THR A 60 -12.67 -10.08 12.23
CA THR A 60 -12.60 -10.78 10.94
C THR A 60 -12.36 -9.79 9.80
N CYS A 61 -11.42 -10.11 8.92
CA CYS A 61 -11.04 -9.32 7.75
C CYS A 61 -11.58 -9.95 6.47
N LEU A 62 -11.83 -9.10 5.47
CA LEU A 62 -12.01 -9.56 4.10
C LEU A 62 -10.69 -10.15 3.58
N GLN A 63 -10.78 -11.11 2.68
CA GLN A 63 -9.67 -11.56 1.86
C GLN A 63 -9.80 -10.89 0.49
N VAL A 64 -8.80 -10.12 0.08
CA VAL A 64 -8.83 -9.34 -1.17
C VAL A 64 -7.58 -9.58 -2.02
N ARG A 65 -7.69 -9.38 -3.33
CA ARG A 65 -6.56 -9.37 -4.28
C ARG A 65 -6.91 -8.49 -5.48
N GLU A 66 -5.92 -7.91 -6.15
CA GLU A 66 -6.19 -7.04 -7.31
C GLU A 66 -6.27 -7.83 -8.62
N THR A 67 -5.58 -8.96 -8.69
CA THR A 67 -5.62 -9.89 -9.83
C THR A 67 -5.87 -11.32 -9.38
N GLU A 68 -6.38 -12.16 -10.28
CA GLU A 68 -6.67 -13.56 -9.96
C GLU A 68 -5.43 -14.42 -9.68
N SER A 69 -4.25 -13.96 -10.10
CA SER A 69 -2.97 -14.66 -9.88
C SER A 69 -2.29 -14.25 -8.57
N GLN A 70 -2.69 -13.16 -7.95
CA GLN A 70 -2.12 -12.69 -6.70
C GLN A 70 -2.61 -13.53 -5.50
N PRO A 71 -1.77 -13.67 -4.46
CA PRO A 71 -2.21 -14.25 -3.20
C PRO A 71 -3.29 -13.36 -2.56
N TRP A 72 -4.10 -13.97 -1.71
CA TRP A 72 -5.08 -13.24 -0.90
C TRP A 72 -4.40 -12.45 0.21
N GLU A 73 -4.81 -11.20 0.36
CA GLU A 73 -4.40 -10.29 1.43
C GLU A 73 -5.57 -9.99 2.37
N LEU A 74 -5.26 -9.70 3.63
CA LEU A 74 -6.28 -9.37 4.62
C LEU A 74 -6.58 -7.87 4.60
N HIS A 75 -7.82 -7.53 4.28
CA HIS A 75 -8.32 -6.16 4.28
C HIS A 75 -9.24 -5.93 5.47
N TYR A 76 -8.76 -5.13 6.42
CA TYR A 76 -9.34 -5.02 7.76
C TYR A 76 -10.44 -3.97 7.91
N PHE A 77 -10.38 -2.89 7.14
CA PHE A 77 -11.38 -1.82 7.19
C PHE A 77 -12.60 -2.05 6.30
N GLY A 78 -12.58 -3.09 5.46
CA GLY A 78 -13.64 -3.32 4.48
C GLY A 78 -13.76 -2.20 3.45
N TYR A 79 -14.91 -2.13 2.79
CA TYR A 79 -15.25 -1.07 1.85
C TYR A 79 -16.54 -0.40 2.33
N GLU A 80 -16.54 0.92 2.54
CA GLU A 80 -17.74 1.64 2.93
C GLU A 80 -18.85 1.41 1.88
N GLY A 81 -20.05 1.03 2.34
CA GLY A 81 -21.18 0.68 1.47
C GLY A 81 -21.16 -0.75 0.92
N PHE A 82 -20.19 -1.59 1.28
CA PHE A 82 -20.14 -3.00 0.92
C PHE A 82 -20.43 -3.90 2.13
N GLU A 83 -21.38 -4.82 1.97
CA GLU A 83 -21.65 -5.90 2.93
C GLU A 83 -21.32 -7.25 2.30
N HIS A 84 -20.36 -7.95 2.89
CA HIS A 84 -19.96 -9.28 2.45
C HIS A 84 -21.00 -10.33 2.82
N LYS A 85 -21.29 -11.26 1.89
CA LYS A 85 -22.11 -12.44 2.16
C LYS A 85 -21.24 -13.70 2.14
N PRO A 86 -21.30 -14.53 3.20
CA PRO A 86 -20.60 -15.82 3.21
C PRO A 86 -20.95 -16.68 2.00
N GLY A 87 -19.95 -17.30 1.39
CA GLY A 87 -20.14 -18.18 0.24
C GLY A 87 -20.30 -17.46 -1.10
N VAL A 88 -20.07 -16.15 -1.18
CA VAL A 88 -20.14 -15.37 -2.42
C VAL A 88 -18.80 -14.71 -2.71
N GLU A 89 -18.26 -14.94 -3.90
CA GLU A 89 -17.10 -14.20 -4.41
C GLU A 89 -17.56 -12.95 -5.15
N TYR A 90 -16.77 -11.89 -5.04
CA TYR A 90 -17.09 -10.59 -5.64
C TYR A 90 -15.94 -10.07 -6.48
N ARG A 91 -16.30 -9.28 -7.50
CA ARG A 91 -15.40 -8.32 -8.14
C ARG A 91 -15.97 -6.92 -7.96
N LEU A 92 -15.22 -6.05 -7.29
CA LEU A 92 -15.68 -4.72 -6.88
C LEU A 92 -14.86 -3.65 -7.59
N ARG A 93 -15.50 -2.56 -8.00
CA ARG A 93 -14.82 -1.29 -8.27
C ARG A 93 -14.87 -0.45 -6.99
N VAL A 94 -13.70 -0.04 -6.51
CA VAL A 94 -13.55 0.67 -5.23
C VAL A 94 -12.75 1.95 -5.41
N ARG A 95 -13.03 2.93 -4.55
CA ARG A 95 -12.35 4.23 -4.52
C ARG A 95 -11.63 4.41 -3.19
N GLY A 96 -10.34 4.67 -3.26
CA GLY A 96 -9.50 5.12 -2.15
C GLY A 96 -9.48 6.63 -2.10
N THR A 97 -9.92 7.19 -0.98
CA THR A 97 -9.86 8.63 -0.70
C THR A 97 -8.88 8.87 0.43
N PRO A 98 -7.86 9.73 0.24
CA PRO A 98 -6.95 10.09 1.32
C PRO A 98 -7.71 10.71 2.50
N VAL A 99 -7.30 10.34 3.71
CA VAL A 99 -7.83 10.89 4.95
C VAL A 99 -6.85 11.94 5.45
N ALA A 100 -7.31 13.18 5.59
CA ALA A 100 -6.51 14.24 6.17
C ALA A 100 -6.32 13.99 7.67
N ASN A 101 -5.06 14.02 8.13
CA ASN A 101 -4.68 13.83 9.54
C ASN A 101 -5.36 12.60 10.21
N PRO A 102 -5.14 11.36 9.72
CA PRO A 102 -5.70 10.17 10.36
C PRO A 102 -5.07 9.99 11.75
N PRO A 103 -5.79 9.35 12.68
CA PRO A 103 -5.18 8.81 13.90
C PRO A 103 -3.94 7.98 13.59
N ALA A 104 -2.98 7.93 14.53
CA ALA A 104 -1.69 7.27 14.32
C ALA A 104 -1.80 5.76 13.99
N ASP A 105 -2.88 5.11 14.39
CA ASP A 105 -3.18 3.69 14.20
C ASP A 105 -4.25 3.43 13.14
N ALA A 106 -4.69 4.47 12.41
CA ALA A 106 -5.67 4.37 11.35
C ALA A 106 -5.04 4.41 9.95
N SER A 107 -5.77 3.94 8.94
CA SER A 107 -5.33 4.06 7.54
C SER A 107 -5.36 5.52 7.10
N SER A 108 -4.37 5.91 6.31
CA SER A 108 -4.34 7.19 5.58
C SER A 108 -5.28 7.21 4.36
N VAL A 109 -5.92 6.09 4.05
CA VAL A 109 -6.88 5.93 2.94
C VAL A 109 -8.18 5.32 3.42
N ARG A 110 -9.30 5.98 3.12
CA ARG A 110 -10.66 5.46 3.26
C ARG A 110 -11.08 4.80 1.96
N TRP A 111 -11.53 3.55 2.04
CA TRP A 111 -11.99 2.81 0.86
C TRP A 111 -13.52 2.73 0.82
N SER A 112 -14.10 3.06 -0.32
CA SER A 112 -15.56 3.02 -0.55
C SER A 112 -15.90 2.16 -1.77
N LEU A 113 -17.03 1.48 -1.72
CA LEU A 113 -17.60 0.78 -2.87
C LEU A 113 -18.11 1.81 -3.89
N ILE A 114 -17.72 1.64 -5.15
CA ILE A 114 -18.32 2.34 -6.28
C ILE A 114 -19.39 1.46 -6.91
N GLU A 115 -19.02 0.21 -7.23
CA GLU A 115 -19.85 -0.71 -8.01
C GLU A 115 -19.48 -2.17 -7.72
N ILE A 116 -20.49 -3.05 -7.69
CA ILE A 116 -20.29 -4.50 -7.73
C ILE A 116 -20.27 -4.92 -9.21
N LEU A 117 -19.08 -5.22 -9.73
CA LEU A 117 -18.89 -5.58 -11.14
C LEU A 117 -19.27 -7.02 -11.44
N ASP A 118 -19.14 -7.91 -10.45
CA ASP A 118 -19.57 -9.30 -10.52
C ASP A 118 -19.79 -9.85 -9.11
N GLN A 119 -20.73 -10.79 -8.99
CA GLN A 119 -20.92 -11.59 -7.78
C GLN A 119 -21.39 -12.99 -8.15
N LYS A 120 -20.75 -14.00 -7.57
CA LYS A 120 -21.07 -15.41 -7.87
C LYS A 120 -20.97 -16.28 -6.61
N PRO A 121 -21.81 -17.31 -6.49
CA PRO A 121 -21.60 -18.32 -5.46
C PRO A 121 -20.21 -18.94 -5.60
N ALA A 122 -19.54 -19.16 -4.46
CA ALA A 122 -18.29 -19.90 -4.42
C ALA A 122 -18.54 -21.31 -4.96
N GLN A 123 -17.80 -21.67 -6.01
CA GLN A 123 -17.85 -23.03 -6.52
C GLN A 123 -17.10 -23.92 -5.53
N ARG A 124 -17.83 -24.89 -4.97
CA ARG A 124 -17.33 -25.82 -3.96
C ARG A 124 -16.52 -26.95 -4.60
#